data_AF-A0AAQ3UAP3-F1
#
_entry.id   AF-A0AAQ3UAP3-F1
#
_cell.length_a   1.000
_cell.length_b   1.000
_cell.length_c   1.000
_cell.angle_alpha   90.00
_cell.angle_beta   90.00
_cell.angle_gamma   90.00
#
_symmetry.space_group_name_H-M   'P 1'
#
loop_
_entity.id
_entity.type
_entity.pdbx_description
1 polymer ?
#
loop_
_entity_poly.entity_id
_entity_poly.type
_entity_poly.pdbx_seq_one_letter_code
_entity_poly.pdbx_strand_id
1 'polypeptide(L)'
;MDPADLDSNDDNVDDDMEEFDLLAQSWWYYHYACLQPRRCPRRQRLYSGKEWVQHILAHENDCYDTFRMTKDQFVSLHELLVHKYGLRSTNNISSEECLTIFLHIVSGPHCNRSAAVTFGHSKSTVSLKFHHALRRLYNLGVDIIKPIDPTFATPHPKVSRGVYFPWFENCIGALDGTHIRLQVSGDRNLNFIGRHKVPTFNVLAVVDLDCRFIFVCSGRPGSLHDYSVLRHTLVQYGYAFPHPPQDKFYLVDAAYGNIPGFLAPYRNTRYHLQHFQQGNKPKTMEELFNYRHAQLRCTVERAFGQLKNKFRILKSIPNYGLCTSNRIVVACMTVHNFLKQNGGDQGGDWTVPSSESGNNEDIEPDLPDLMDNAGNWADQPYMNNLRDMIAAGMASETNIGIQA
;
A
#
# COMPACT_ATOMS: atom_id res chain seq x y z
N MET A 1 -93.51 -52.25 35.31
CA MET A 1 -92.18 -52.86 35.33
C MET A 1 -91.24 -51.84 34.73
N ASP A 2 -90.60 -51.06 35.62
CA ASP A 2 -89.15 -50.81 35.73
C ASP A 2 -88.25 -50.53 34.50
N PRO A 3 -87.08 -49.85 34.72
CA PRO A 3 -86.69 -48.59 34.06
C PRO A 3 -85.24 -48.67 33.49
N ALA A 4 -84.52 -47.53 33.44
CA ALA A 4 -83.08 -47.30 33.17
C ALA A 4 -82.78 -46.71 31.76
N ASP A 5 -82.44 -45.42 31.64
CA ASP A 5 -81.13 -44.76 31.88
C ASP A 5 -80.13 -45.10 30.75
N LEU A 6 -79.83 -44.21 29.80
CA LEU A 6 -78.87 -43.08 29.84
C LEU A 6 -77.44 -43.46 30.25
N ASP A 7 -76.49 -42.88 29.50
CA ASP A 7 -75.02 -42.88 29.58
C ASP A 7 -74.28 -44.10 28.98
N SER A 8 -73.23 -43.95 28.15
CA SER A 8 -72.24 -42.88 28.04
C SER A 8 -71.32 -43.08 26.82
N ASN A 9 -70.70 -41.96 26.39
CA ASN A 9 -69.46 -41.81 25.62
C ASN A 9 -69.52 -41.83 24.09
N ASP A 10 -69.68 -40.63 23.50
CA ASP A 10 -68.80 -40.19 22.40
C ASP A 10 -68.78 -38.65 22.26
N ASP A 11 -68.46 -37.94 23.35
CA ASP A 11 -68.13 -36.51 23.32
C ASP A 11 -66.63 -36.38 23.58
N ASN A 12 -65.77 -36.50 22.56
CA ASN A 12 -64.32 -36.19 22.67
C ASN A 12 -63.60 -36.06 21.32
N VAL A 13 -64.24 -35.53 20.27
CA VAL A 13 -63.55 -35.30 18.97
C VAL A 13 -63.47 -33.81 18.59
N ASP A 14 -64.27 -32.94 19.21
CA ASP A 14 -64.23 -31.50 18.92
C ASP A 14 -63.20 -30.73 19.79
N ASP A 15 -62.92 -31.16 21.02
CA ASP A 15 -61.90 -30.51 21.89
C ASP A 15 -60.47 -30.73 21.36
N ASP A 16 -60.17 -31.90 20.80
CA ASP A 16 -58.85 -32.21 20.23
C ASP A 16 -58.54 -31.37 18.98
N MET A 17 -59.57 -30.98 18.20
CA MET A 17 -59.38 -30.17 16.99
C MET A 17 -59.13 -28.70 17.32
N GLU A 18 -59.82 -28.15 18.32
CA GLU A 18 -59.55 -26.80 18.84
C GLU A 18 -58.18 -26.71 19.53
N GLU A 19 -57.76 -27.74 20.27
CA GLU A 19 -56.44 -27.78 20.91
C GLU A 19 -55.32 -27.84 19.86
N PHE A 20 -55.52 -28.59 18.77
CA PHE A 20 -54.55 -28.67 17.68
C PHE A 20 -54.41 -27.35 16.91
N ASP A 21 -55.51 -26.62 16.68
CA ASP A 21 -55.49 -25.31 16.05
C ASP A 21 -54.86 -24.22 16.95
N LEU A 22 -55.08 -24.29 18.27
CA LEU A 22 -54.41 -23.43 19.24
C LEU A 22 -52.91 -23.70 19.32
N LEU A 23 -52.50 -24.98 19.25
CA LEU A 23 -51.10 -25.36 19.19
C LEU A 23 -50.46 -24.93 17.87
N ALA A 24 -51.14 -25.06 16.74
CA ALA A 24 -50.65 -24.61 15.44
C ALA A 24 -50.52 -23.07 15.38
N GLN A 25 -51.50 -22.32 15.90
CA GLN A 25 -51.44 -20.86 15.98
C GLN A 25 -50.36 -20.38 16.95
N SER A 26 -50.23 -21.01 18.11
CA SER A 26 -49.17 -20.66 19.08
C SER A 26 -47.78 -20.99 18.54
N TRP A 27 -47.62 -22.11 17.82
CA TRP A 27 -46.37 -22.46 17.16
C TRP A 27 -46.06 -21.52 15.99
N TRP A 28 -47.05 -21.15 15.17
CA TRP A 28 -46.88 -20.14 14.12
C TRP A 28 -46.52 -18.78 14.70
N TYR A 29 -47.15 -18.35 15.79
CA TYR A 29 -46.84 -17.11 16.48
C TYR A 29 -45.45 -17.14 17.13
N TYR A 30 -45.06 -18.25 17.75
CA TYR A 30 -43.72 -18.45 18.31
C TYR A 30 -42.66 -18.45 17.21
N HIS A 31 -42.91 -19.14 16.09
CA HIS A 31 -42.01 -19.17 14.94
C HIS A 31 -41.91 -17.80 14.27
N TYR A 32 -43.02 -17.08 14.08
CA TYR A 32 -43.05 -15.72 13.59
C TYR A 32 -42.29 -14.77 14.53
N ALA A 33 -42.52 -14.84 15.84
CA ALA A 33 -41.83 -14.02 16.84
C ALA A 33 -40.34 -14.34 16.97
N CYS A 34 -39.94 -15.61 16.80
CA CYS A 34 -38.53 -16.03 16.78
C CYS A 34 -37.83 -15.68 15.46
N LEU A 35 -38.55 -15.61 14.34
CA LEU A 35 -38.04 -15.21 13.02
C LEU A 35 -38.04 -13.70 12.79
N GLN A 36 -38.77 -12.91 13.59
CA GLN A 36 -38.58 -11.47 13.62
C GLN A 36 -37.15 -11.20 14.09
N PRO A 37 -36.28 -10.60 13.25
CA PRO A 37 -34.96 -10.23 13.71
C PRO A 37 -35.16 -9.25 14.87
N ARG A 38 -34.81 -9.67 16.09
CA ARG A 38 -34.76 -8.78 17.26
C ARG A 38 -33.96 -7.56 16.82
N ARG A 39 -34.63 -6.44 16.59
CA ARG A 39 -33.97 -5.18 16.28
C ARG A 39 -33.23 -4.82 17.57
N CYS A 40 -31.94 -5.17 17.63
CA CYS A 40 -31.08 -4.75 18.72
C CYS A 40 -31.31 -3.25 18.91
N PRO A 41 -31.52 -2.76 20.15
CA PRO A 41 -31.65 -1.34 20.41
C PRO A 41 -30.54 -0.61 19.67
N ARG A 42 -30.90 0.46 18.93
CA ARG A 42 -29.88 1.29 18.29
C ARG A 42 -28.92 1.71 19.40
N ARG A 43 -27.68 1.21 19.34
CA ARG A 43 -26.64 1.48 20.33
C ARG A 43 -26.62 2.99 20.57
N GLN A 44 -26.88 3.42 21.80
CA GLN A 44 -26.85 4.84 22.15
C GLN A 44 -25.45 5.36 21.83
N ARG A 45 -25.40 6.43 21.04
CA ARG A 45 -24.14 7.03 20.57
C ARG A 45 -23.85 8.24 21.44
N LEU A 46 -22.57 8.43 21.73
CA LEU A 46 -22.08 9.68 22.31
C LEU A 46 -22.03 10.80 21.26
N TYR A 47 -21.75 10.47 19.99
CA TYR A 47 -21.62 11.42 18.89
C TYR A 47 -22.25 10.92 17.58
N SER A 48 -22.75 11.84 16.77
CA SER A 48 -22.96 11.62 15.33
C SER A 48 -21.61 11.54 14.58
N GLY A 49 -21.59 10.99 13.37
CA GLY A 49 -20.36 10.88 12.58
C GLY A 49 -19.70 12.25 12.31
N LYS A 50 -20.50 13.30 12.07
CA LYS A 50 -20.00 14.68 11.94
C LYS A 50 -19.40 15.22 13.23
N GLU A 51 -20.09 15.06 14.37
CA GLU A 51 -19.57 15.51 15.67
C GLU A 51 -18.29 14.75 16.04
N TRP A 52 -18.20 13.47 15.70
CA TRP A 52 -16.99 12.68 15.90
C TRP A 52 -15.82 13.24 15.07
N VAL A 53 -16.03 13.57 13.80
CA VAL A 53 -15.00 14.20 12.95
C VAL A 53 -14.52 15.51 13.57
N GLN A 54 -15.45 16.35 14.01
CA GLN A 54 -15.12 17.64 14.65
C GLN A 54 -14.35 17.44 15.97
N HIS A 55 -14.73 16.44 16.77
CA HIS A 55 -14.01 16.08 17.99
C HIS A 55 -12.57 15.66 17.69
N ILE A 56 -12.37 14.78 16.70
CA ILE A 56 -11.02 14.33 16.31
C ILE A 56 -10.19 15.50 15.76
N LEU A 57 -10.77 16.39 14.93
CA LEU A 57 -10.08 17.57 14.40
C LEU A 57 -9.79 18.64 15.46
N ALA A 58 -10.45 18.60 16.62
CA ALA A 58 -10.18 19.49 17.74
C ALA A 58 -8.97 19.04 18.58
N HIS A 59 -8.57 17.77 18.49
CA HIS A 59 -7.49 17.18 19.30
C HIS A 59 -6.35 16.72 18.38
N GLU A 60 -5.20 17.39 18.44
CA GLU A 60 -4.08 17.16 17.51
C GLU A 60 -3.56 15.72 17.52
N ASN A 61 -3.40 15.12 18.71
CA ASN A 61 -2.94 13.75 18.84
C ASN A 61 -3.94 12.75 18.24
N ASP A 62 -5.23 12.90 18.55
CA ASP A 62 -6.28 12.04 18.01
C ASP A 62 -6.38 12.18 16.48
N CYS A 63 -6.24 13.40 15.96
CA CYS A 63 -6.18 13.68 14.53
C CYS A 63 -5.02 12.93 13.88
N TYR A 64 -3.81 13.03 14.45
CA TYR A 64 -2.64 12.37 13.90
C TYR A 64 -2.74 10.84 14.00
N ASP A 65 -3.23 10.31 15.12
CA ASP A 65 -3.39 8.86 15.30
C ASP A 65 -4.45 8.26 14.37
N THR A 66 -5.53 9.02 14.12
CA THR A 66 -6.64 8.57 13.29
C THR A 66 -6.39 8.79 11.79
N PHE A 67 -5.87 9.96 11.42
CA PHE A 67 -5.74 10.41 10.02
C PHE A 67 -4.31 10.34 9.49
N ARG A 68 -3.31 10.20 10.38
CA ARG A 68 -1.87 10.19 10.04
C ARG A 68 -1.38 11.48 9.40
N MET A 69 -2.04 12.57 9.72
CA MET A 69 -1.76 13.93 9.27
C MET A 69 -2.27 14.94 10.31
N THR A 70 -1.72 16.15 10.28
CA THR A 70 -2.19 17.25 11.13
C THR A 70 -3.55 17.76 10.66
N LYS A 71 -4.22 18.56 11.51
CA LYS A 71 -5.48 19.22 11.16
C LYS A 71 -5.34 20.08 9.90
N ASP A 72 -4.27 20.88 9.80
CA ASP A 72 -4.06 21.79 8.67
C ASP A 72 -3.83 21.01 7.37
N GLN A 73 -3.10 19.89 7.44
CA GLN A 73 -2.92 18.98 6.31
C GLN A 73 -4.25 18.34 5.89
N PHE A 74 -5.08 17.93 6.84
CA PHE A 74 -6.41 17.40 6.56
C PHE A 74 -7.30 18.44 5.87
N VAL A 75 -7.37 19.66 6.40
CA VAL A 75 -8.17 20.75 5.83
C VAL A 75 -7.68 21.07 4.41
N SER A 76 -6.37 21.21 4.22
CA SER A 76 -5.77 21.48 2.90
C SER A 76 -6.09 20.37 1.88
N LEU A 77 -6.00 19.10 2.31
CA LEU A 77 -6.33 17.95 1.44
C LEU A 77 -7.83 17.95 1.10
N HIS A 78 -8.67 18.19 2.09
CA HIS A 78 -10.12 18.23 1.93
C HIS A 78 -10.55 19.33 0.96
N GLU A 79 -10.06 20.56 1.15
CA GLU A 79 -10.33 21.69 0.25
C GLU A 79 -9.90 21.38 -1.19
N LEU A 80 -8.70 20.84 -1.39
CA LEU A 80 -8.22 20.43 -2.70
C LEU A 80 -9.15 19.41 -3.36
N LEU A 81 -9.58 18.39 -2.60
CA LEU A 81 -10.48 17.35 -3.10
C LEU A 81 -11.88 17.88 -3.42
N VAL A 82 -12.40 18.81 -2.63
CA VAL A 82 -13.71 19.45 -2.85
C VAL A 82 -13.65 20.32 -4.10
N HIS A 83 -12.68 21.22 -4.20
CA HIS A 83 -12.59 22.23 -5.25
C HIS A 83 -12.17 21.66 -6.61
N LYS A 84 -11.15 20.78 -6.64
CA LYS A 84 -10.55 20.30 -7.90
C LYS A 84 -11.02 18.91 -8.31
N TYR A 85 -11.29 18.02 -7.35
CA TYR A 85 -11.59 16.60 -7.65
C TYR A 85 -13.07 16.21 -7.43
N GLY A 86 -13.89 17.15 -6.95
CA GLY A 86 -15.34 16.99 -6.83
C GLY A 86 -15.77 16.08 -5.68
N LEU A 87 -15.07 16.11 -4.55
CA LEU A 87 -15.56 15.52 -3.31
C LEU A 87 -16.75 16.33 -2.80
N ARG A 88 -17.95 15.76 -2.83
CA ARG A 88 -19.20 16.46 -2.47
C ARG A 88 -19.86 15.87 -1.23
N SER A 89 -20.42 16.75 -0.41
CA SER A 89 -21.37 16.37 0.65
C SER A 89 -22.63 15.77 0.03
N THR A 90 -23.29 14.91 0.80
CA THR A 90 -24.65 14.43 0.54
C THR A 90 -25.54 14.86 1.69
N ASN A 91 -26.86 14.78 1.53
CA ASN A 91 -27.84 15.19 2.54
C ASN A 91 -27.55 14.64 3.96
N ASN A 92 -26.98 13.43 4.05
CA ASN A 92 -26.76 12.75 5.33
C ASN A 92 -25.29 12.68 5.80
N ILE A 93 -24.32 13.03 4.95
CA ILE A 93 -22.87 12.84 5.23
C ILE A 93 -22.09 13.97 4.56
N SER A 94 -21.29 14.69 5.35
CA SER A 94 -20.43 15.77 4.84
C SER A 94 -19.25 15.24 4.02
N SER A 95 -18.67 16.08 3.17
CA SER A 95 -17.44 15.75 2.45
C SER A 95 -16.27 15.49 3.40
N GLU A 96 -16.19 16.20 4.54
CA GLU A 96 -15.19 15.96 5.59
C GLU A 96 -15.34 14.54 6.16
N GLU A 97 -16.55 14.19 6.59
CA GLU A 97 -16.84 12.85 7.13
C GLU A 97 -16.57 11.75 6.09
N CYS A 98 -16.86 12.02 4.81
CA CYS A 98 -16.53 11.10 3.71
C CYS A 98 -15.02 10.84 3.58
N LEU A 99 -14.20 11.89 3.67
CA LEU A 99 -12.74 11.76 3.65
C LEU A 99 -12.23 11.05 4.92
N THR A 100 -12.78 11.43 6.06
CA THR A 100 -12.44 10.83 7.35
C THR A 100 -12.76 9.33 7.41
N ILE A 101 -13.88 8.88 6.84
CA ILE A 101 -14.19 7.45 6.70
C ILE A 101 -13.06 6.72 5.96
N PHE A 102 -12.57 7.30 4.87
CA PHE A 102 -11.46 6.70 4.11
C PHE A 102 -10.19 6.64 4.95
N LEU A 103 -9.75 7.77 5.50
CA LEU A 103 -8.52 7.87 6.29
C LEU A 103 -8.55 6.94 7.50
N HIS A 104 -9.66 6.92 8.25
CA HIS A 104 -9.83 6.03 9.39
C HIS A 104 -9.67 4.55 9.01
N ILE A 105 -10.20 4.13 7.85
CA ILE A 105 -10.08 2.73 7.39
C ILE A 105 -8.65 2.40 6.94
N VAL A 106 -7.93 3.33 6.28
CA VAL A 106 -6.59 3.03 5.74
C VAL A 106 -5.46 3.17 6.77
N SER A 107 -5.62 4.06 7.75
CA SER A 107 -4.59 4.41 8.75
C SER A 107 -4.39 3.35 9.84
N GLY A 108 -5.46 2.65 10.22
CA GLY A 108 -5.44 1.65 11.29
C GLY A 108 -5.90 0.27 10.83
N PRO A 109 -5.83 -0.77 11.68
CA PRO A 109 -6.33 -2.11 11.38
C PRO A 109 -7.87 -2.18 11.47
N HIS A 110 -8.58 -1.17 10.98
CA HIS A 110 -10.03 -1.06 11.11
C HIS A 110 -10.72 -1.72 9.93
N CYS A 111 -11.70 -2.57 10.22
CA CYS A 111 -12.57 -3.14 9.19
C CYS A 111 -13.80 -2.24 8.95
N ASN A 112 -14.50 -2.45 7.83
CA ASN A 112 -15.72 -1.72 7.49
C ASN A 112 -16.79 -1.78 8.62
N ARG A 113 -16.83 -2.87 9.39
CA ARG A 113 -17.71 -3.00 10.57
C ARG A 113 -17.30 -2.04 11.70
N SER A 114 -16.01 -1.90 11.97
CA SER A 114 -15.50 -0.95 12.97
C SER A 114 -15.89 0.47 12.59
N ALA A 115 -15.63 0.88 11.34
CA ALA A 115 -16.01 2.19 10.84
C ALA A 115 -17.53 2.43 10.89
N ALA A 116 -18.36 1.44 10.55
CA ALA A 116 -19.81 1.54 10.68
C ALA A 116 -20.27 1.84 12.12
N VAL A 117 -19.59 1.29 13.12
CA VAL A 117 -19.85 1.59 14.53
C VAL A 117 -19.37 3.00 14.88
N THR A 118 -18.14 3.37 14.50
CA THR A 118 -17.53 4.67 14.79
C THR A 118 -18.35 5.83 14.24
N PHE A 119 -18.71 5.79 12.95
CA PHE A 119 -19.47 6.86 12.29
C PHE A 119 -20.99 6.70 12.48
N GLY A 120 -21.43 5.55 12.98
CA GLY A 120 -22.84 5.25 13.20
C GLY A 120 -23.66 5.17 11.89
N HIS A 121 -23.04 4.66 10.82
CA HIS A 121 -23.72 4.44 9.54
C HIS A 121 -23.85 2.96 9.24
N SER A 122 -24.73 2.60 8.30
CA SER A 122 -24.76 1.22 7.81
C SER A 122 -23.44 0.86 7.11
N LYS A 123 -23.04 -0.41 7.16
CA LYS A 123 -21.85 -0.91 6.44
C LYS A 123 -21.87 -0.55 4.94
N SER A 124 -23.06 -0.54 4.34
CA SER A 124 -23.26 -0.15 2.94
C SER A 124 -22.93 1.32 2.70
N THR A 125 -23.35 2.20 3.62
CA THR A 125 -23.08 3.64 3.53
C THR A 125 -21.60 3.94 3.71
N VAL A 126 -20.95 3.31 4.70
CA VAL A 126 -19.50 3.44 4.90
C VAL A 126 -18.73 2.95 3.68
N SER A 127 -19.10 1.78 3.13
CA SER A 127 -18.49 1.27 1.91
C SER A 127 -18.65 2.22 0.72
N LEU A 128 -19.85 2.78 0.51
CA LEU A 128 -20.11 3.74 -0.56
C LEU A 128 -19.24 4.99 -0.41
N LYS A 129 -19.11 5.53 0.80
CA LYS A 129 -18.31 6.73 1.09
C LYS A 129 -16.82 6.47 1.00
N PHE A 130 -16.36 5.33 1.48
CA PHE A 130 -14.99 4.87 1.27
C PHE A 130 -14.61 4.86 -0.22
N HIS A 131 -15.44 4.23 -1.07
CA HIS A 131 -15.19 4.18 -2.51
C HIS A 131 -15.31 5.55 -3.19
N HIS A 132 -16.19 6.42 -2.69
CA HIS A 132 -16.31 7.78 -3.20
C HIS A 132 -15.02 8.58 -2.96
N ALA A 133 -14.52 8.61 -1.72
CA ALA A 133 -13.25 9.26 -1.37
C ALA A 133 -12.05 8.62 -2.08
N LEU A 134 -12.00 7.29 -2.13
CA LEU A 134 -10.97 6.52 -2.85
C LEU A 134 -10.85 6.96 -4.30
N ARG A 135 -11.98 7.15 -5.00
CA ARG A 135 -11.97 7.61 -6.40
C ARG A 135 -11.41 9.02 -6.55
N ARG A 136 -11.69 9.92 -5.61
CA ARG A 136 -11.19 11.31 -5.67
C ARG A 136 -9.69 11.36 -5.41
N LEU A 137 -9.21 10.60 -4.43
CA LEU A 137 -7.79 10.45 -4.14
C LEU A 137 -7.05 9.77 -5.28
N TYR A 138 -7.63 8.75 -5.91
CA TYR A 138 -7.04 8.11 -7.09
C TYR A 138 -6.86 9.10 -8.24
N ASN A 139 -7.85 9.96 -8.49
CA ASN A 139 -7.76 11.00 -9.52
C ASN A 139 -6.71 12.07 -9.17
N LEU A 140 -6.59 12.45 -7.89
CA LEU A 140 -5.51 13.32 -7.40
C LEU A 140 -4.13 12.69 -7.63
N GLY A 141 -4.02 11.36 -7.50
CA GLY A 141 -2.79 10.61 -7.75
C GLY A 141 -2.22 10.80 -9.14
N VAL A 142 -3.09 10.95 -10.16
CA VAL A 142 -2.67 11.22 -11.55
C VAL A 142 -1.88 12.54 -11.64
N ASP A 143 -2.22 13.53 -10.81
CA ASP A 143 -1.58 14.85 -10.83
C ASP A 143 -0.35 14.94 -9.93
N ILE A 144 -0.28 14.13 -8.87
CA ILE A 144 0.76 14.22 -7.82
C ILE A 144 1.85 13.13 -7.94
N ILE A 145 1.53 11.95 -8.46
CA ILE A 145 2.50 10.85 -8.62
C ILE A 145 3.20 11.01 -9.98
N LYS A 146 4.08 12.00 -10.04
CA LYS A 146 4.93 12.32 -11.20
C LYS A 146 6.17 13.09 -10.74
N PRO A 147 7.25 13.13 -11.53
CA PRO A 147 8.40 13.98 -11.22
C PRO A 147 7.99 15.45 -11.12
N ILE A 148 8.59 16.18 -10.17
CA ILE A 148 8.42 17.64 -10.07
C ILE A 148 9.02 18.32 -11.30
N ASP A 149 10.22 17.89 -11.69
CA ASP A 149 10.88 18.26 -12.94
C ASP A 149 10.89 17.04 -13.87
N PRO A 150 10.05 17.00 -14.92
CA PRO A 150 10.02 15.91 -15.89
C PRO A 150 11.31 15.76 -16.70
N THR A 151 12.12 16.82 -16.80
CA THR A 151 13.37 16.82 -17.54
C THR A 151 14.55 16.38 -16.68
N PHE A 152 14.37 16.33 -15.36
CA PHE A 152 15.41 16.08 -14.37
C PHE A 152 16.65 16.95 -14.55
N ALA A 153 16.52 18.18 -15.08
CA ALA A 153 17.65 19.01 -15.50
C ALA A 153 18.60 19.31 -14.34
N THR A 154 18.05 19.59 -13.16
CA THR A 154 18.84 19.95 -11.97
C THR A 154 19.16 18.71 -11.12
N PRO A 155 20.45 18.45 -10.80
CA PRO A 155 20.83 17.42 -9.85
C PRO A 155 20.17 17.61 -8.47
N HIS A 156 19.83 16.51 -7.81
CA HIS A 156 19.18 16.58 -6.51
C HIS A 156 20.19 17.00 -5.43
N PRO A 157 19.84 17.92 -4.49
CA PRO A 157 20.77 18.43 -3.48
C PRO A 157 21.53 17.37 -2.67
N LYS A 158 20.89 16.20 -2.46
CA LYS A 158 21.46 15.03 -1.76
C LYS A 158 22.66 14.39 -2.47
N VAL A 159 22.71 14.47 -3.79
CA VAL A 159 23.81 13.90 -4.61
C VAL A 159 24.74 14.96 -5.19
N SER A 160 24.33 16.24 -5.16
CA SER A 160 25.17 17.37 -5.59
C SER A 160 26.23 17.79 -4.58
N ARG A 161 26.32 17.12 -3.41
CA ARG A 161 27.24 17.48 -2.32
C ARG A 161 27.70 16.25 -1.54
N GLY A 162 28.81 16.40 -0.82
CA GLY A 162 29.30 15.42 0.14
C GLY A 162 29.82 14.13 -0.53
N VAL A 163 29.67 13.01 0.17
CA VAL A 163 30.28 11.71 -0.21
C VAL A 163 29.73 11.08 -1.50
N TYR A 164 28.64 11.62 -2.05
CA TYR A 164 28.03 11.15 -3.29
C TYR A 164 28.44 11.98 -4.50
N PHE A 165 28.97 13.18 -4.30
CA PHE A 165 29.45 14.03 -5.38
C PHE A 165 30.93 13.74 -5.67
N PRO A 166 31.36 13.72 -6.95
CA PRO A 166 30.57 13.89 -8.17
C PRO A 166 29.88 12.60 -8.67
N TRP A 167 30.19 11.48 -8.03
CA TRP A 167 29.94 10.11 -8.48
C TRP A 167 28.48 9.75 -8.81
N PHE A 168 27.53 10.28 -8.05
CA PHE A 168 26.10 10.01 -8.21
C PHE A 168 25.31 11.27 -8.59
N GLU A 169 25.95 12.31 -9.12
CA GLU A 169 25.27 13.58 -9.47
C GLU A 169 24.08 13.38 -10.44
N ASN A 170 24.18 12.38 -11.32
CA ASN A 170 23.15 12.03 -12.29
C ASN A 170 22.11 11.00 -11.78
N CYS A 171 22.18 10.61 -10.51
CA CYS A 171 21.17 9.77 -9.88
C CYS A 171 19.87 10.57 -9.65
N ILE A 172 18.78 10.14 -10.28
CA ILE A 172 17.48 10.83 -10.19
C ILE A 172 16.51 10.18 -9.20
N GLY A 173 16.81 8.98 -8.71
CA GLY A 173 15.98 8.28 -7.75
C GLY A 173 16.33 6.81 -7.65
N ALA A 174 15.42 6.04 -7.07
CA ALA A 174 15.53 4.59 -6.96
C ALA A 174 14.22 3.91 -7.38
N LEU A 175 14.34 2.71 -7.93
CA LEU A 175 13.23 1.87 -8.37
C LEU A 175 13.29 0.54 -7.66
N ASP A 176 12.15 0.10 -7.16
CA ASP A 176 12.03 -1.20 -6.50
C ASP A 176 10.60 -1.73 -6.52
N GLY A 177 10.47 -3.04 -6.35
CA GLY A 177 9.23 -3.76 -6.17
C GLY A 177 8.83 -3.82 -4.69
N THR A 178 7.55 -3.99 -4.43
CA THR A 178 7.08 -4.38 -3.10
C THR A 178 5.86 -5.28 -3.18
N HIS A 179 5.84 -6.30 -2.32
CA HIS A 179 4.69 -7.19 -2.21
C HIS A 179 3.65 -6.65 -1.22
N ILE A 180 2.39 -6.69 -1.65
CA ILE A 180 1.23 -6.37 -0.81
C ILE A 180 0.37 -7.62 -0.67
N ARG A 181 0.07 -7.99 0.58
CA ARG A 181 -0.75 -9.16 0.91
C ARG A 181 -2.23 -8.84 0.70
N LEU A 182 -2.95 -9.79 0.10
CA LEU A 182 -4.40 -9.77 -0.04
C LEU A 182 -5.02 -10.78 0.92
N GLN A 183 -6.07 -10.39 1.63
CA GLN A 183 -6.93 -11.35 2.33
C GLN A 183 -7.90 -11.95 1.31
N VAL A 184 -7.69 -13.21 0.94
CA VAL A 184 -8.60 -13.93 0.03
C VAL A 184 -9.54 -14.81 0.85
N SER A 185 -10.83 -14.84 0.48
CA SER A 185 -11.81 -15.78 1.03
C SER A 185 -12.02 -16.95 0.05
N GLY A 186 -11.63 -18.17 0.44
CA GLY A 186 -11.85 -19.41 -0.32
C GLY A 186 -10.93 -19.63 -1.53
N ASP A 187 -11.17 -20.72 -2.28
CA ASP A 187 -10.40 -21.27 -3.42
C ASP A 187 -10.28 -20.37 -4.68
N ARG A 188 -10.48 -19.07 -4.54
CA ARG A 188 -10.39 -18.13 -5.67
C ARG A 188 -9.00 -17.51 -5.77
N ASN A 189 -8.19 -18.13 -6.62
CA ASN A 189 -7.11 -17.60 -7.46
C ASN A 189 -5.73 -18.23 -7.22
N LEU A 190 -5.51 -19.36 -7.89
CA LEU A 190 -4.20 -20.03 -8.00
C LEU A 190 -3.10 -19.13 -8.62
N ASN A 191 -3.45 -18.02 -9.28
CA ASN A 191 -2.50 -17.15 -9.98
C ASN A 191 -1.86 -16.04 -9.10
N PHE A 192 -2.30 -15.84 -7.85
CA PHE A 192 -1.70 -14.86 -6.93
C PHE A 192 -0.88 -15.49 -5.81
N ILE A 193 -0.84 -16.82 -5.75
CA ILE A 193 -0.08 -17.56 -4.75
C ILE A 193 1.40 -17.52 -5.14
N GLY A 194 2.18 -16.67 -4.46
CA GLY A 194 3.64 -16.71 -4.54
C GLY A 194 4.23 -17.92 -3.78
N ARG A 195 5.56 -18.00 -3.71
CA ARG A 195 6.34 -19.06 -3.04
C ARG A 195 5.89 -19.35 -1.58
N HIS A 196 5.28 -18.36 -0.91
CA HIS A 196 4.85 -18.41 0.49
C HIS A 196 3.37 -18.80 0.74
N LYS A 197 2.64 -19.35 -0.24
CA LYS A 197 1.22 -19.78 -0.07
C LYS A 197 0.22 -18.66 0.32
N VAL A 198 0.66 -17.40 0.38
CA VAL A 198 -0.18 -16.22 0.65
C VAL A 198 -0.35 -15.42 -0.64
N PRO A 199 -1.59 -15.07 -1.04
CA PRO A 199 -1.82 -14.30 -2.24
C PRO A 199 -1.27 -12.89 -2.09
N THR A 200 -0.27 -12.53 -2.91
CA THR A 200 0.31 -11.19 -2.96
C THR A 200 0.29 -10.67 -4.38
N PHE A 201 0.28 -9.35 -4.53
CA PHE A 201 0.57 -8.69 -5.79
C PHE A 201 1.78 -7.78 -5.62
N ASN A 202 2.56 -7.66 -6.70
CA ASN A 202 3.70 -6.79 -6.78
C ASN A 202 3.26 -5.38 -7.18
N VAL A 203 3.86 -4.40 -6.51
CA VAL A 203 3.79 -2.97 -6.79
C VAL A 203 5.19 -2.47 -7.08
N LEU A 204 5.45 -2.17 -8.34
CA LEU A 204 6.68 -1.50 -8.76
C LEU A 204 6.49 0.00 -8.57
N ALA A 205 7.45 0.67 -7.94
CA ALA A 205 7.42 2.12 -7.83
C ALA A 205 8.79 2.73 -8.11
N VAL A 206 8.75 3.96 -8.60
CA VAL A 206 9.92 4.83 -8.69
C VAL A 206 9.76 5.93 -7.66
N VAL A 207 10.83 6.16 -6.90
CA VAL A 207 10.86 7.11 -5.80
C VAL A 207 12.05 8.04 -6.01
N ASP A 208 11.83 9.33 -5.82
CA ASP A 208 12.91 10.31 -5.83
C ASP A 208 13.75 10.26 -4.53
N LEU A 209 14.79 11.09 -4.45
CA LEU A 209 15.71 11.08 -3.32
C LEU A 209 15.12 11.65 -2.00
N ASP A 210 13.91 12.21 -2.05
CA ASP A 210 13.12 12.75 -0.93
C ASP A 210 12.02 11.80 -0.42
N CYS A 211 12.00 10.55 -0.91
CA CYS A 211 10.97 9.55 -0.61
C CYS A 211 9.57 9.89 -1.17
N ARG A 212 9.47 10.63 -2.29
CA ARG A 212 8.20 10.86 -3.00
C ARG A 212 8.06 9.86 -4.15
N PHE A 213 6.88 9.28 -4.30
CA PHE A 213 6.58 8.37 -5.40
C PHE A 213 6.37 9.16 -6.70
N ILE A 214 7.18 8.92 -7.72
CA ILE A 214 7.06 9.61 -9.02
C ILE A 214 6.46 8.72 -10.10
N PHE A 215 6.35 7.41 -9.84
CA PHE A 215 5.66 6.47 -10.70
C PHE A 215 5.23 5.24 -9.89
N VAL A 216 4.11 4.63 -10.27
CA VAL A 216 3.63 3.36 -9.69
C VAL A 216 2.99 2.47 -10.76
N CYS A 217 3.38 1.20 -10.78
CA CYS A 217 2.71 0.14 -11.50
C CYS A 217 2.28 -0.96 -10.51
N SER A 218 0.97 -1.08 -10.28
CA SER A 218 0.39 -1.99 -9.29
C SER A 218 -0.42 -3.10 -9.95
N GLY A 219 -0.44 -4.28 -9.32
CA GLY A 219 -1.40 -5.35 -9.62
C GLY A 219 -0.85 -6.50 -10.44
N ARG A 220 0.48 -6.66 -10.48
CA ARG A 220 1.11 -7.85 -11.07
C ARG A 220 1.10 -9.00 -10.07
N PRO A 221 0.94 -10.27 -10.51
CA PRO A 221 1.09 -11.41 -9.62
C PRO A 221 2.40 -11.34 -8.82
N GLY A 222 2.34 -11.61 -7.52
CA GLY A 222 3.51 -11.59 -6.64
C GLY A 222 4.52 -12.72 -6.92
N SER A 223 4.22 -13.65 -7.81
CA SER A 223 5.16 -14.68 -8.28
C SER A 223 6.04 -14.20 -9.44
N LEU A 224 5.71 -13.08 -10.08
CA LEU A 224 6.52 -12.54 -11.17
C LEU A 224 7.79 -11.92 -10.60
N HIS A 225 8.92 -12.29 -11.20
CA HIS A 225 10.21 -11.69 -10.92
C HIS A 225 10.17 -10.17 -11.17
N ASP A 226 10.86 -9.41 -10.32
CA ASP A 226 10.83 -7.94 -10.33
C ASP A 226 11.27 -7.34 -11.66
N TYR A 227 12.28 -7.93 -12.30
CA TYR A 227 12.71 -7.52 -13.64
C TYR A 227 11.62 -7.72 -14.70
N SER A 228 10.84 -8.80 -14.63
CA SER A 228 9.73 -9.06 -15.56
C SER A 228 8.61 -8.03 -15.39
N VAL A 229 8.35 -7.61 -14.14
CA VAL A 229 7.41 -6.52 -13.85
C VAL A 229 7.90 -5.21 -14.45
N LEU A 230 9.20 -4.90 -14.35
CA LEU A 230 9.79 -3.72 -14.97
C LEU A 230 9.68 -3.77 -16.50
N ARG A 231 10.06 -4.87 -17.16
CA ARG A 231 9.96 -5.00 -18.63
C ARG A 231 8.54 -4.81 -19.11
N HIS A 232 7.57 -5.47 -18.47
CA HIS A 232 6.16 -5.25 -18.79
C HIS A 232 5.77 -3.78 -18.62
N THR A 233 6.22 -3.14 -17.54
CA THR A 233 5.90 -1.74 -17.26
C THR A 233 6.42 -0.82 -18.36
N LEU A 234 7.67 -1.01 -18.79
CA LEU A 234 8.27 -0.20 -19.86
C LEU A 234 7.57 -0.40 -21.21
N VAL A 235 7.13 -1.62 -21.53
CA VAL A 235 6.40 -1.91 -22.78
C VAL A 235 4.99 -1.34 -22.76
N GLN A 236 4.22 -1.60 -21.70
CA GLN A 236 2.79 -1.24 -21.65
C GLN A 236 2.56 0.23 -21.27
N TYR A 237 3.41 0.77 -20.40
CA TYR A 237 3.24 2.08 -19.78
C TYR A 237 4.41 3.03 -20.04
N GLY A 238 5.27 2.73 -21.04
CA GLY A 238 6.43 3.57 -21.37
C GLY A 238 6.07 5.03 -21.64
N TYR A 239 4.90 5.30 -22.23
CA TYR A 239 4.41 6.68 -22.47
C TYR A 239 4.19 7.49 -21.18
N ALA A 240 3.97 6.83 -20.05
CA ALA A 240 3.76 7.46 -18.74
C ALA A 240 4.95 7.23 -17.79
N PHE A 241 5.88 6.36 -18.16
CA PHE A 241 7.04 6.07 -17.34
C PHE A 241 8.03 7.25 -17.39
N PRO A 242 8.51 7.74 -16.23
CA PRO A 242 9.48 8.85 -16.20
C PRO A 242 10.86 8.33 -16.61
N HIS A 243 11.08 8.20 -17.91
CA HIS A 243 12.32 7.71 -18.48
C HIS A 243 13.50 8.59 -18.07
N PRO A 244 14.61 8.00 -17.59
CA PRO A 244 15.84 8.74 -17.36
C PRO A 244 16.30 9.40 -18.67
N PRO A 245 16.60 10.70 -18.66
CA PRO A 245 17.32 11.36 -19.75
C PRO A 245 18.69 10.74 -19.97
N GLN A 246 19.35 11.10 -21.08
CA GLN A 246 20.72 10.68 -21.35
C GLN A 246 21.64 11.01 -20.15
N ASP A 247 22.54 10.07 -19.84
CA ASP A 247 23.49 10.11 -18.73
C ASP A 247 22.89 10.12 -17.30
N LYS A 248 21.55 10.06 -17.16
CA LYS A 248 20.85 9.94 -15.88
C LYS A 248 20.37 8.53 -15.63
N PHE A 249 20.22 8.16 -14.35
CA PHE A 249 19.85 6.81 -13.97
C PHE A 249 19.06 6.72 -12.66
N TYR A 250 18.22 5.69 -12.56
CA TYR A 250 17.65 5.19 -11.31
C TYR A 250 18.57 4.10 -10.73
N LEU A 251 18.69 4.08 -9.41
CA LEU A 251 19.32 2.96 -8.70
C LEU A 251 18.32 1.81 -8.57
N VAL A 252 18.75 0.60 -8.92
CA VAL A 252 17.93 -0.62 -8.86
C VAL A 252 18.62 -1.70 -8.05
N ASP A 253 17.85 -2.67 -7.56
CA ASP A 253 18.41 -3.83 -6.86
C ASP A 253 19.18 -4.79 -7.79
N ALA A 254 19.99 -5.68 -7.22
CA ALA A 254 20.78 -6.67 -7.96
C ALA A 254 19.93 -7.64 -8.81
N ALA A 255 18.66 -7.85 -8.41
CA ALA A 255 17.66 -8.61 -9.14
C ALA A 255 17.26 -7.96 -10.48
N TYR A 256 17.55 -6.67 -10.68
CA TYR A 256 17.34 -5.99 -11.95
C TYR A 256 18.57 -6.06 -12.85
N GLY A 257 18.37 -5.89 -14.16
CA GLY A 257 19.48 -5.78 -15.11
C GLY A 257 20.16 -4.42 -15.03
N ASN A 258 21.48 -4.39 -15.22
CA ASN A 258 22.24 -3.15 -15.45
C ASN A 258 22.04 -2.73 -16.93
N ILE A 259 21.04 -1.89 -17.18
CA ILE A 259 20.60 -1.48 -18.53
C ILE A 259 20.49 0.05 -18.58
N PRO A 260 20.53 0.69 -19.77
CA PRO A 260 20.49 2.16 -19.86
C PRO A 260 19.42 2.80 -19.00
N GLY A 261 19.83 3.76 -18.17
CA GLY A 261 18.95 4.45 -17.23
C GLY A 261 18.69 3.71 -15.91
N PHE A 262 19.19 2.48 -15.73
CA PHE A 262 19.03 1.69 -14.51
C PHE A 262 20.38 1.13 -14.05
N LEU A 263 20.92 1.68 -12.96
CA LEU A 263 22.23 1.34 -12.44
C LEU A 263 22.12 0.29 -11.32
N ALA A 264 22.56 -0.93 -11.61
CA ALA A 264 22.55 -2.06 -10.67
C ALA A 264 23.90 -2.23 -9.96
N PRO A 265 23.92 -2.74 -8.71
CA PRO A 265 25.17 -3.03 -7.98
C PRO A 265 26.00 -4.13 -8.66
N TYR A 266 27.26 -4.27 -8.25
CA TYR A 266 28.04 -5.47 -8.57
C TYR A 266 27.42 -6.69 -7.91
N ARG A 267 27.19 -7.74 -8.71
CA ARG A 267 26.72 -9.04 -8.23
C ARG A 267 27.88 -9.81 -7.61
N ASN A 268 27.57 -10.74 -6.71
CA ASN A 268 28.55 -11.57 -5.99
C ASN A 268 29.55 -10.77 -5.13
N THR A 269 29.28 -9.49 -4.91
CA THR A 269 30.05 -8.61 -4.03
C THR A 269 29.16 -8.14 -2.88
N ARG A 270 29.74 -7.94 -1.70
CA ARG A 270 29.00 -7.54 -0.50
C ARG A 270 28.19 -6.26 -0.76
N TYR A 271 26.88 -6.34 -0.50
CA TYR A 271 25.93 -5.31 -0.93
C TYR A 271 24.99 -4.81 0.18
N HIS A 272 24.46 -5.70 1.03
CA HIS A 272 23.51 -5.29 2.08
C HIS A 272 24.17 -4.40 3.13
N LEU A 273 23.53 -3.26 3.43
CA LEU A 273 24.04 -2.28 4.41
C LEU A 273 24.31 -2.89 5.80
N GLN A 274 23.50 -3.87 6.21
CA GLN A 274 23.69 -4.58 7.49
C GLN A 274 25.06 -5.26 7.57
N HIS A 275 25.55 -5.83 6.46
CA HIS A 275 26.87 -6.43 6.41
C HIS A 275 27.98 -5.40 6.68
N PHE A 276 27.75 -4.11 6.37
CA PHE A 276 28.66 -2.98 6.66
C PHE A 276 28.52 -2.34 8.02
N GLN A 277 27.44 -2.58 8.74
CA GLN A 277 27.30 -2.15 10.13
C GLN A 277 27.96 -3.13 11.10
N GLN A 278 27.92 -4.43 10.78
CA GLN A 278 28.46 -5.50 11.63
C GLN A 278 29.90 -5.94 11.23
N GLY A 279 30.36 -5.54 10.04
CA GLY A 279 31.65 -5.96 9.48
C GLY A 279 32.65 -4.82 9.25
N ASN A 280 33.81 -5.16 8.71
CA ASN A 280 34.86 -4.21 8.32
C ASN A 280 34.40 -3.26 7.20
N LYS A 281 35.00 -2.07 7.14
CA LYS A 281 34.81 -1.09 6.05
C LYS A 281 35.01 -1.73 4.65
N PRO A 282 34.39 -1.18 3.59
CA PRO A 282 34.60 -1.66 2.22
C PRO A 282 36.09 -1.80 1.89
N LYS A 283 36.49 -2.94 1.35
CA LYS A 283 37.89 -3.28 1.05
C LYS A 283 38.23 -3.17 -0.43
N THR A 284 37.24 -3.38 -1.30
CA THR A 284 37.40 -3.29 -2.75
C THR A 284 36.63 -2.09 -3.31
N MET A 285 37.01 -1.65 -4.52
CA MET A 285 36.27 -0.61 -5.23
C MET A 285 34.79 -0.98 -5.45
N GLU A 286 34.53 -2.26 -5.72
CA GLU A 286 33.17 -2.79 -5.91
C GLU A 286 32.36 -2.78 -4.62
N GLU A 287 32.96 -3.15 -3.49
CA GLU A 287 32.30 -3.08 -2.18
C GLU A 287 32.00 -1.63 -1.80
N LEU A 288 32.91 -0.69 -2.10
CA LEU A 288 32.70 0.73 -1.86
C LEU A 288 31.55 1.26 -2.71
N PHE A 289 31.52 0.90 -3.99
CA PHE A 289 30.41 1.21 -4.89
C PHE A 289 29.10 0.67 -4.35
N ASN A 290 29.02 -0.64 -4.06
CA ASN A 290 27.83 -1.30 -3.56
C ASN A 290 27.34 -0.68 -2.24
N TYR A 291 28.25 -0.29 -1.36
CA TYR A 291 27.91 0.40 -0.11
C TYR A 291 27.23 1.75 -0.38
N ARG A 292 27.81 2.60 -1.24
CA ARG A 292 27.24 3.92 -1.58
C ARG A 292 25.93 3.81 -2.37
N HIS A 293 25.89 2.88 -3.32
CA HIS A 293 24.71 2.52 -4.08
C HIS A 293 23.56 2.12 -3.13
N ALA A 294 23.80 1.18 -2.22
CA ALA A 294 22.80 0.73 -1.27
C ALA A 294 22.34 1.86 -0.32
N GLN A 295 23.23 2.76 0.11
CA GLN A 295 22.86 3.92 0.94
C GLN A 295 21.85 4.84 0.23
N LEU A 296 22.05 5.11 -1.06
CA LEU A 296 21.13 5.93 -1.85
C LEU A 296 19.85 5.16 -2.18
N ARG A 297 19.97 3.90 -2.65
CA ARG A 297 18.83 3.06 -3.01
C ARG A 297 17.89 2.84 -1.84
N CYS A 298 18.39 2.73 -0.60
CA CYS A 298 17.58 2.61 0.62
C CYS A 298 16.46 3.68 0.74
N THR A 299 16.52 4.78 -0.01
CA THR A 299 15.41 5.73 -0.15
C THR A 299 14.10 5.10 -0.62
N VAL A 300 14.12 4.14 -1.56
CA VAL A 300 12.90 3.45 -2.04
C VAL A 300 12.30 2.56 -0.95
N GLU A 301 13.16 1.82 -0.24
CA GLU A 301 12.75 0.97 0.89
C GLU A 301 12.17 1.82 2.03
N ARG A 302 12.82 2.94 2.36
CA ARG A 302 12.31 3.90 3.35
C ARG A 302 10.97 4.49 2.94
N ALA A 303 10.77 4.79 1.65
CA ALA A 303 9.49 5.31 1.16
C ALA A 303 8.37 4.27 1.31
N PHE A 304 8.62 3.02 0.93
CA PHE A 304 7.65 1.93 1.17
C PHE A 304 7.41 1.66 2.65
N GLY A 305 8.46 1.73 3.48
CA GLY A 305 8.36 1.61 4.94
C GLY A 305 7.49 2.70 5.55
N GLN A 306 7.74 3.97 5.21
CA GLN A 306 6.89 5.10 5.61
C GLN A 306 5.44 4.88 5.17
N LEU A 307 5.21 4.47 3.92
CA LEU A 307 3.88 4.24 3.37
C LEU A 307 3.12 3.14 4.13
N LYS A 308 3.73 1.96 4.35
CA LYS A 308 3.09 0.82 5.04
C LYS A 308 2.95 1.03 6.56
N ASN A 309 3.82 1.84 7.16
CA ASN A 309 3.69 2.22 8.56
C ASN A 309 2.58 3.24 8.78
N LYS A 310 2.47 4.23 7.87
CA LYS A 310 1.42 5.23 7.89
C LYS A 310 0.05 4.60 7.59
N PHE A 311 -0.04 3.81 6.52
CA PHE A 311 -1.30 3.18 6.08
C PHE A 311 -1.26 1.68 6.32
N ARG A 312 -1.68 1.27 7.52
CA ARG A 312 -1.64 -0.13 7.98
C ARG A 312 -2.46 -1.08 7.12
N ILE A 313 -3.46 -0.59 6.38
CA ILE A 313 -4.22 -1.40 5.42
C ILE A 313 -3.33 -2.07 4.37
N LEU A 314 -2.18 -1.48 4.04
CA LEU A 314 -1.25 -2.01 3.04
C LEU A 314 -0.42 -3.20 3.55
N LYS A 315 -0.40 -3.46 4.87
CA LYS A 315 0.22 -4.69 5.41
C LYS A 315 -0.60 -5.93 5.04
N SER A 316 -1.93 -5.79 4.97
CA SER A 316 -2.85 -6.85 4.55
C SER A 316 -4.17 -6.23 4.14
N ILE A 317 -4.39 -6.10 2.83
CA ILE A 317 -5.60 -5.48 2.29
C ILE A 317 -6.77 -6.47 2.49
N PRO A 318 -7.91 -6.04 3.06
CA PRO A 318 -9.11 -6.87 3.18
C PRO A 318 -9.58 -7.40 1.83
N ASN A 319 -10.52 -8.35 1.82
CA ASN A 319 -11.04 -8.97 0.60
C ASN A 319 -11.79 -7.97 -0.32
N TYR A 320 -11.04 -7.15 -1.03
CA TYR A 320 -11.44 -6.26 -2.11
C TYR A 320 -11.00 -6.88 -3.44
N GLY A 321 -11.74 -6.62 -4.51
CA GLY A 321 -11.30 -6.97 -5.86
C GLY A 321 -9.99 -6.26 -6.22
N LEU A 322 -9.14 -6.89 -7.04
CA LEU A 322 -7.81 -6.40 -7.40
C LEU A 322 -7.80 -4.94 -7.88
N CYS A 323 -8.80 -4.54 -8.69
CA CYS A 323 -8.94 -3.15 -9.14
C CYS A 323 -9.11 -2.17 -7.98
N THR A 324 -9.88 -2.53 -6.96
CA THR A 324 -10.06 -1.70 -5.76
C THR A 324 -8.79 -1.72 -4.92
N SER A 325 -8.15 -2.87 -4.73
CA SER A 325 -6.88 -2.99 -4.01
C SER A 325 -5.79 -2.11 -4.63
N ASN A 326 -5.63 -2.14 -5.96
CA ASN A 326 -4.70 -1.27 -6.69
C ASN A 326 -5.01 0.22 -6.47
N ARG A 327 -6.29 0.61 -6.51
CA ARG A 327 -6.69 1.99 -6.23
C ARG A 327 -6.36 2.41 -4.80
N ILE A 328 -6.52 1.52 -3.81
CA ILE A 328 -6.18 1.79 -2.41
C ILE A 328 -4.67 2.09 -2.30
N VAL A 329 -3.82 1.30 -2.94
CA VAL A 329 -2.36 1.53 -2.97
C VAL A 329 -2.04 2.91 -3.53
N VAL A 330 -2.57 3.23 -4.72
CA VAL A 330 -2.33 4.51 -5.39
C VAL A 330 -2.87 5.68 -4.55
N ALA A 331 -4.05 5.54 -3.94
CA ALA A 331 -4.61 6.57 -3.07
C ALA A 331 -3.76 6.79 -1.81
N CYS A 332 -3.22 5.74 -1.20
CA CYS A 332 -2.30 5.86 -0.07
C CYS A 332 -1.00 6.58 -0.48
N MET A 333 -0.42 6.22 -1.64
CA MET A 333 0.75 6.92 -2.19
C MET A 333 0.45 8.39 -2.51
N THR A 334 -0.76 8.69 -2.97
CA THR A 334 -1.22 10.05 -3.24
C THR A 334 -1.25 10.88 -1.96
N VAL A 335 -1.86 10.35 -0.89
CA VAL A 335 -1.89 11.04 0.41
C VAL A 335 -0.46 11.22 0.94
N HIS A 336 0.39 10.19 0.85
CA HIS A 336 1.80 10.28 1.25
C HIS A 336 2.53 11.43 0.53
N ASN A 337 2.44 11.50 -0.80
CA ASN A 337 3.08 12.56 -1.57
C ASN A 337 2.50 13.94 -1.26
N PHE A 338 1.18 14.05 -1.10
CA PHE A 338 0.53 15.31 -0.72
C PHE A 338 1.09 15.85 0.61
N LEU A 339 1.24 14.98 1.61
CA LEU A 339 1.81 15.36 2.90
C LEU A 339 3.28 15.78 2.78
N LYS A 340 4.06 15.10 1.94
CA LYS A 340 5.45 15.49 1.65
C LYS A 340 5.56 16.86 0.99
N GLN A 341 4.60 17.24 0.13
CA GLN A 341 4.59 18.56 -0.52
C GLN A 341 4.18 19.69 0.43
N ASN A 342 3.27 19.42 1.39
CA ASN A 342 2.64 20.43 2.24
C ASN A 342 3.16 20.42 3.70
N GLY A 343 4.48 20.42 3.88
CA GLY A 343 5.09 20.67 5.20
C GLY A 343 5.85 19.51 5.85
N GLY A 344 6.16 18.45 5.10
CA GLY A 344 6.96 17.33 5.60
C GLY A 344 6.22 16.47 6.63
N ASP A 345 6.62 15.21 6.76
CA ASP A 345 6.11 14.34 7.82
C ASP A 345 6.72 14.81 9.14
N GLN A 346 6.00 15.63 9.92
CA GLN A 346 6.39 15.99 11.29
C GLN A 346 6.28 14.80 12.25
N GLY A 347 5.71 13.68 11.79
CA GLY A 347 5.77 12.40 12.47
C GLY A 347 7.19 11.86 12.40
N GLY A 348 7.84 11.85 13.58
CA GLY A 348 9.24 11.51 13.78
C GLY A 348 9.76 10.34 12.94
N ASP A 349 11.05 10.43 12.63
CA ASP A 349 11.88 9.42 12.01
C ASP A 349 11.34 8.01 12.29
N TRP A 350 10.48 7.51 11.39
CA TRP A 350 10.05 6.12 11.41
C TRP A 350 11.26 5.36 10.91
N THR A 351 12.28 5.25 11.78
CA THR A 351 13.38 4.33 11.62
C THR A 351 12.72 2.99 11.39
N VAL A 352 12.77 2.52 10.14
CA VAL A 352 12.39 1.16 9.81
C VAL A 352 13.24 0.31 10.74
N PRO A 353 12.65 -0.43 11.70
CA PRO A 353 13.44 -1.42 12.40
C PRO A 353 13.94 -2.35 11.30
N SER A 354 15.25 -2.57 11.25
CA SER A 354 15.93 -3.43 10.27
C SER A 354 15.34 -4.87 10.19
N SER A 355 14.36 -5.19 11.03
CA SER A 355 13.63 -6.46 11.12
C SER A 355 12.33 -6.53 10.30
N GLU A 356 11.85 -5.45 9.65
CA GLU A 356 10.77 -5.55 8.63
C GLU A 356 11.29 -5.53 7.19
N SER A 357 12.62 -5.52 6.98
CA SER A 357 13.20 -6.21 5.82
C SER A 357 12.78 -7.66 5.98
N GLY A 358 11.90 -8.16 5.11
CA GLY A 358 11.56 -9.58 5.14
C GLY A 358 12.84 -10.40 5.23
N ASN A 359 12.83 -11.42 6.10
CA ASN A 359 13.83 -12.48 6.06
C ASN A 359 13.82 -13.06 4.65
N ASN A 360 14.61 -12.47 3.75
CA ASN A 360 15.13 -13.13 2.58
C ASN A 360 16.39 -13.88 3.06
N GLU A 361 16.19 -14.77 4.02
CA GLU A 361 17.07 -15.94 4.15
C GLU A 361 16.67 -16.89 3.02
N ASP A 362 17.01 -16.52 1.80
CA ASP A 362 17.05 -17.43 0.67
C ASP A 362 18.30 -17.05 -0.12
N ILE A 363 19.37 -17.79 0.11
CA ILE A 363 20.43 -17.95 -0.88
C ILE A 363 19.71 -18.50 -2.11
N GLU A 364 19.36 -17.64 -3.06
CA GLU A 364 18.79 -18.11 -4.32
C GLU A 364 19.87 -18.93 -5.05
N PRO A 365 19.60 -20.21 -5.37
CA PRO A 365 20.51 -20.98 -6.19
C PRO A 365 20.55 -20.35 -7.58
N ASP A 366 21.76 -20.24 -8.15
CA ASP A 366 22.00 -19.82 -9.53
C ASP A 366 20.99 -20.49 -10.48
N LEU A 367 19.94 -19.75 -10.85
CA LEU A 367 19.04 -20.16 -11.91
C LEU A 367 19.64 -19.63 -13.21
N PRO A 368 20.01 -20.52 -14.14
CA PRO A 368 20.63 -20.12 -15.39
C PRO A 368 19.74 -19.14 -16.14
N ASP A 369 20.37 -18.11 -16.70
CA ASP A 369 19.76 -17.09 -17.55
C ASP A 369 18.80 -17.71 -18.56
N LEU A 370 17.51 -17.76 -18.23
CA LEU A 370 16.46 -17.85 -19.24
C LEU A 370 16.27 -16.45 -19.82
N MET A 371 17.34 -15.95 -20.42
CA MET A 371 17.33 -14.84 -21.35
C MET A 371 16.89 -15.40 -22.71
N ASP A 372 15.60 -15.29 -23.01
CA ASP A 372 15.14 -15.39 -24.38
C ASP A 372 14.48 -14.07 -24.82
N ASN A 373 15.24 -13.36 -25.65
CA ASN A 373 14.87 -12.42 -26.70
C ASN A 373 13.89 -11.25 -26.41
N ALA A 374 14.45 -10.03 -26.40
CA ALA A 374 14.16 -8.96 -27.37
C ALA A 374 14.38 -7.58 -26.72
N GLY A 375 15.50 -6.94 -27.05
CA GLY A 375 15.84 -5.58 -26.62
C GLY A 375 17.34 -5.36 -26.78
N ASN A 376 17.71 -4.65 -27.84
CA ASN A 376 19.08 -4.39 -28.33
C ASN A 376 20.15 -4.34 -27.21
N TRP A 377 21.09 -5.29 -27.24
CA TRP A 377 22.16 -5.46 -26.25
C TRP A 377 23.34 -4.49 -26.45
N ALA A 378 23.18 -3.48 -27.32
CA ALA A 378 24.27 -2.57 -27.69
C ALA A 378 24.71 -1.64 -26.54
N ASP A 379 23.83 -1.39 -25.56
CA ASP A 379 24.05 -0.36 -24.53
C ASP A 379 24.30 -0.90 -23.12
N GLN A 380 24.27 -2.24 -22.93
CA GLN A 380 24.72 -2.89 -21.68
C GLN A 380 26.19 -2.58 -21.32
N PRO A 381 27.13 -2.52 -22.29
CA PRO A 381 28.51 -2.12 -22.02
C PRO A 381 28.61 -0.71 -21.44
N TYR A 382 27.75 0.23 -21.87
CA TYR A 382 27.79 1.62 -21.40
C TYR A 382 27.52 1.71 -19.90
N MET A 383 26.46 1.05 -19.39
CA MET A 383 26.13 1.11 -17.96
C MET A 383 27.11 0.34 -17.09
N ASN A 384 27.73 -0.73 -17.61
CA ASN A 384 28.83 -1.41 -16.92
C ASN A 384 30.05 -0.49 -16.82
N ASN A 385 30.44 0.16 -17.92
CA ASN A 385 31.55 1.12 -17.93
C ASN A 385 31.27 2.31 -17.01
N LEU A 386 30.05 2.85 -17.00
CA LEU A 386 29.65 3.92 -16.08
C LEU A 386 29.82 3.48 -14.62
N ARG A 387 29.36 2.27 -14.28
CA ARG A 387 29.53 1.70 -12.94
C ARG A 387 31.01 1.58 -12.56
N ASP A 388 31.82 1.02 -13.45
CA ASP A 388 33.25 0.82 -13.24
C ASP A 388 34.01 2.14 -13.10
N MET A 389 33.66 3.15 -13.91
CA MET A 389 34.20 4.51 -13.78
C MET A 389 33.87 5.13 -12.43
N ILE A 390 32.62 5.00 -11.97
CA ILE A 390 32.20 5.52 -10.66
C ILE A 390 32.95 4.79 -9.53
N ALA A 391 33.04 3.46 -9.60
CA ALA A 391 33.74 2.65 -8.60
C ALA A 391 35.23 2.99 -8.51
N ALA A 392 35.92 3.06 -9.66
CA ALA A 392 37.34 3.42 -9.73
C ALA A 392 37.60 4.85 -9.25
N GLY A 393 36.74 5.81 -9.64
CA GLY A 393 36.80 7.20 -9.18
C GLY A 393 36.73 7.30 -7.65
N MET A 394 35.71 6.68 -7.05
CA MET A 394 35.56 6.65 -5.58
C MET A 394 36.74 5.97 -4.87
N ALA A 395 37.26 4.88 -5.41
CA ALA A 395 38.38 4.16 -4.83
C ALA A 395 39.65 5.01 -4.80
N SER A 396 39.91 5.78 -5.87
CA SER A 396 41.06 6.68 -5.97
C SER A 396 41.05 7.80 -4.91
N GLU A 397 39.88 8.37 -4.60
CA GLU A 397 39.74 9.40 -3.56
C GLU A 397 39.87 8.85 -2.14
N THR A 398 39.51 7.59 -1.94
CA THR A 398 39.46 6.95 -0.62
C THR A 398 40.71 6.13 -0.29
N ASN A 399 41.72 6.10 -1.16
CA ASN A 399 42.92 5.26 -1.08
C ASN A 399 42.63 3.75 -0.92
N ILE A 400 41.40 3.32 -1.25
CA ILE A 400 41.00 1.91 -1.22
C ILE A 400 41.63 1.25 -2.46
N GLY A 401 42.74 0.53 -2.25
CA GLY A 401 43.51 -0.12 -3.32
C GLY A 401 44.97 0.36 -3.49
N ILE A 402 45.48 1.26 -2.63
CA ILE A 402 46.90 1.69 -2.67
C ILE A 402 47.79 0.86 -1.73
N GLN A 403 47.23 0.00 -0.89
CA GLN A 403 48.01 -1.04 -0.22
C GLN A 403 47.93 -2.32 -1.05
N ALA A 404 49.01 -2.53 -1.81
CA ALA A 404 49.30 -3.69 -2.64
C ALA A 404 49.29 -5.01 -1.87
#